data_AF-A0A800BXY1-F1
#
_entry.id   AF-A0A800BXY1-F1
#
_cell.length_a   1.000
_cell.length_b   1.000
_cell.length_c   1.000
_cell.angle_alpha   90.00
_cell.angle_beta   90.00
_cell.angle_gamma   90.00
#
_symmetry.space_group_name_H-M   'P 1'
#
loop_
_entity.id
_entity.type
_entity.pdbx_description
1 polymer ?
#
loop_
_entity_poly.entity_id
_entity_poly.type
_entity_poly.pdbx_seq_one_letter_code
_entity_poly.pdbx_strand_id
1 'polypeptide(L)' 'PDGLTRSSNDWLYSRAGLLAAHASLKPAGVLAVWSASPDSAFSRLLRQTGFVVKETTVRARGSKGGRRHTIWLAIK' A
#
# COMPACT_ATOMS: atom_id res chain seq x y z
N PRO A 1 3.07 3.28 6.28
CA PRO A 1 3.19 4.53 5.50
C PRO A 1 2.32 5.60 6.15
N ASP A 2 2.81 6.84 6.25
CA ASP A 2 2.02 7.93 6.79
C ASP A 2 1.04 8.44 5.74
N GLY A 3 -0.22 8.62 6.13
CA GLY A 3 -1.27 9.13 5.28
C GLY A 3 -0.98 10.55 4.86
N LEU A 4 -0.56 10.77 3.61
CA LEU A 4 -0.40 12.11 3.07
C LEU A 4 -1.77 12.77 2.93
N THR A 5 -2.21 13.47 3.99
CA THR A 5 -2.93 14.77 4.03
C THR A 5 -3.89 14.92 5.22
N ARG A 6 -4.29 13.85 5.93
CA ARG A 6 -5.08 13.93 7.18
C ARG A 6 -4.80 12.75 8.11
N SER A 7 -4.56 13.03 9.39
CA SER A 7 -4.44 12.02 10.46
C SER A 7 -5.68 11.13 10.57
N SER A 8 -6.85 11.64 10.19
CA SER A 8 -8.08 10.86 10.09
C SER A 8 -8.01 9.71 9.07
N ASN A 9 -6.98 9.64 8.22
CA ASN A 9 -6.82 8.58 7.23
C ASN A 9 -5.85 7.48 7.70
N ASP A 10 -5.19 7.66 8.84
CA ASP A 10 -4.20 6.69 9.33
C ASP A 10 -4.84 5.31 9.58
N TRP A 11 -6.12 5.28 9.94
CA TRP A 11 -6.85 4.02 10.12
C TRP A 11 -6.96 3.20 8.83
N LEU A 12 -6.92 3.81 7.64
CA LEU A 12 -6.97 3.09 6.36
C LEU A 12 -5.77 2.17 6.17
N TYR A 13 -4.63 2.53 6.77
CA TYR A 13 -3.38 1.76 6.72
C TYR A 13 -3.23 0.80 7.90
N SER A 14 -4.17 0.83 8.85
CA SER A 14 -4.23 -0.12 9.96
C SER A 14 -4.74 -1.48 9.49
N ARG A 15 -4.57 -2.51 10.35
CA ARG A 15 -5.14 -3.85 10.10
C ARG A 15 -6.64 -3.79 9.82
N ALA A 16 -7.39 -3.02 10.60
CA ALA A 16 -8.84 -2.93 10.48
C ALA A 16 -9.24 -2.26 9.15
N GLY A 17 -8.55 -1.19 8.75
CA GLY A 17 -8.78 -0.53 7.47
C GLY A 17 -8.49 -1.44 6.28
N LEU A 18 -7.40 -2.20 6.33
CA LEU A 18 -7.04 -3.14 5.28
C LEU A 18 -8.01 -4.34 5.18
N LEU A 19 -8.52 -4.84 6.31
CA LEU A 19 -9.58 -5.86 6.29
C LEU A 19 -10.89 -5.31 5.70
N ALA A 20 -11.27 -4.08 6.04
CA ALA A 20 -12.43 -3.43 5.45
C ALA A 20 -12.26 -3.22 3.93
N ALA A 21 -11.07 -2.83 3.48
CA ALA A 21 -10.73 -2.72 2.07
C ALA A 21 -10.77 -4.08 1.35
N HIS A 22 -10.24 -5.14 1.97
CA HIS A 22 -10.31 -6.49 1.40
C HIS A 22 -11.76 -6.96 1.29
N ALA A 23 -12.58 -6.75 2.32
CA ALA A 23 -13.99 -7.12 2.31
C ALA A 23 -14.79 -6.42 1.20
N SER A 24 -14.51 -5.14 0.92
CA SER A 24 -15.24 -4.35 -0.07
C SER A 24 -14.86 -4.64 -1.53
N LEU A 25 -13.69 -5.25 -1.77
CA LEU A 25 -13.26 -5.61 -3.12
C LEU A 25 -14.00 -6.85 -3.64
N LYS A 26 -14.30 -6.84 -4.95
CA LYS A 26 -14.72 -8.05 -5.68
C LYS A 26 -13.55 -9.05 -5.76
N PRO A 27 -13.81 -10.35 -6.01
CA PRO A 27 -12.74 -11.30 -6.32
C PRO A 27 -11.83 -10.77 -7.43
N ALA A 28 -10.51 -10.95 -7.27
CA ALA A 28 -9.48 -10.38 -8.14
C ALA A 28 -9.42 -8.83 -8.19
N GLY A 29 -10.14 -8.14 -7.30
CA GLY A 29 -10.04 -6.70 -7.11
C GLY A 29 -8.66 -6.31 -6.55
N VAL A 30 -8.21 -5.09 -6.89
CA VAL A 30 -6.85 -4.61 -6.56
C VAL A 30 -6.93 -3.37 -5.70
N LEU A 31 -6.23 -3.39 -4.57
CA LEU A 31 -5.87 -2.22 -3.79
C LEU A 31 -4.48 -1.74 -4.21
N ALA A 32 -4.39 -0.50 -4.68
CA ALA A 32 -3.12 0.14 -5.02
C ALA A 32 -2.76 1.18 -3.95
N VAL A 33 -1.58 1.07 -3.35
CA VAL A 33 -1.07 2.01 -2.33
C VAL A 33 0.29 2.53 -2.76
N TRP A 34 0.50 3.84 -2.67
CA TRP A 34 1.78 4.50 -2.91
C TRP A 34 2.37 5.03 -1.60
N SER A 35 3.67 4.94 -1.43
CA SER A 35 4.42 5.52 -0.32
C SER A 35 5.68 6.21 -0.79
N ALA A 36 6.00 7.33 -0.14
CA ALA A 36 7.22 8.08 -0.39
C ALA A 36 8.50 7.30 -0.01
N SER A 37 8.39 6.28 0.85
CA SER A 37 9.49 5.43 1.30
C SER A 37 9.08 3.96 1.47
N PRO A 38 10.04 3.02 1.46
CA PRO A 38 9.76 1.61 1.76
C PRO A 38 9.25 1.41 3.19
N ASP A 39 8.33 0.46 3.35
CA ASP A 39 7.77 0.09 4.65
C ASP A 39 7.50 -1.43 4.69
N SER A 40 8.46 -2.17 5.25
CA SER A 40 8.39 -3.63 5.32
C SER A 40 7.31 -4.12 6.28
N ALA A 41 7.00 -3.36 7.33
CA ALA A 41 5.93 -3.68 8.26
C ALA A 41 4.56 -3.60 7.57
N PHE A 42 4.36 -2.57 6.74
CA PHE A 42 3.16 -2.44 5.94
C PHE A 42 3.04 -3.53 4.87
N SER A 43 4.14 -3.88 4.18
CA SER A 43 4.16 -5.02 3.25
C SER A 43 3.75 -6.33 3.92
N ARG A 44 4.18 -6.55 5.18
CA ARG A 44 3.78 -7.72 5.97
C ARG A 44 2.31 -7.65 6.37
N LEU A 45 1.84 -6.47 6.77
CA LEU A 45 0.45 -6.26 7.18
C LEU A 45 -0.54 -6.56 6.04
N LEU A 46 -0.29 -6.06 4.83
CA LEU A 46 -1.10 -6.34 3.63
C LEU A 46 -1.22 -7.85 3.36
N ARG A 47 -0.12 -8.60 3.47
CA ARG A 47 -0.13 -10.07 3.29
C ARG A 47 -0.94 -10.76 4.39
N GLN A 48 -0.79 -10.30 5.64
CA GLN A 48 -1.53 -10.86 6.78
C GLN A 48 -3.04 -10.57 6.73
N THR A 49 -3.48 -9.58 5.97
CA THR A 49 -4.91 -9.29 5.75
C THR A 49 -5.50 -10.03 4.55
N GLY A 50 -4.76 -10.98 3.96
CA GLY A 50 -5.26 -11.86 2.90
C GLY A 50 -5.05 -11.35 1.48
N PHE A 51 -4.24 -10.31 1.28
CA PHE A 51 -3.85 -9.87 -0.07
C PHE A 51 -2.64 -10.63 -0.61
N VAL A 52 -2.66 -10.90 -1.92
CA VAL A 52 -1.45 -11.23 -2.68
C VAL A 52 -0.78 -9.92 -3.11
N VAL A 53 0.41 -9.65 -2.58
CA VAL A 53 1.06 -8.34 -2.69
C VAL A 53 2.24 -8.36 -3.65
N LYS A 54 2.18 -7.53 -4.69
CA LYS A 54 3.32 -7.15 -5.53
C LYS A 54 3.83 -5.78 -5.09
N GLU A 55 5.08 -5.74 -4.63
CA GLU A 55 5.77 -4.50 -4.25
C GLU A 55 6.71 -4.07 -5.38
N THR A 56 6.62 -2.81 -5.79
CA THR A 56 7.48 -2.23 -6.82
C THR A 56 8.12 -0.95 -6.31
N THR A 57 9.44 -0.88 -6.35
CA THR A 57 10.18 0.35 -6.05
C THR A 57 10.39 1.14 -7.32
N VAL A 58 9.92 2.38 -7.36
CA VAL A 58 10.06 3.28 -8.50
C VAL A 58 10.86 4.53 -8.10
N ARG A 59 11.54 5.16 -9.06
CA ARG A 59 12.23 6.43 -8.81
C ARG A 59 11.26 7.59 -8.99
N ALA A 60 11.32 8.58 -8.09
CA ALA A 60 10.47 9.77 -8.08
C ALA A 60 10.38 10.49 -9.42
N ARG A 61 11.48 10.56 -10.18
CA ARG A 61 11.54 11.24 -11.49
C ARG A 61 11.93 10.30 -12.63
N GLY A 62 11.61 9.01 -12.54
CA GLY A 62 11.89 8.03 -13.59
C GLY A 62 13.38 7.94 -13.93
N SER A 63 13.74 8.07 -15.22
CA SER A 63 15.14 8.05 -15.68
C SER A 63 15.98 9.20 -15.14
N LYS A 64 15.34 10.32 -14.73
CA LYS A 64 16.00 11.50 -14.14
C LYS A 64 16.35 11.32 -12.65
N GLY A 65 16.13 10.13 -12.07
CA GLY A 65 16.59 9.78 -10.71
C GLY A 65 15.69 10.27 -9.58
N GLY A 66 16.28 10.49 -8.40
CA GLY A 66 15.57 10.97 -7.20
C GLY A 66 15.27 9.88 -6.15
N ARG A 67 14.56 10.28 -5.09
CA ARG A 67 14.16 9.37 -3.99
C ARG A 67 13.38 8.18 -4.54
N ARG A 68 13.51 7.04 -3.88
CA ARG A 68 12.76 5.83 -4.23
C ARG A 68 11.42 5.86 -3.51
N HIS A 69 10.37 5.57 -4.25
CA HIS A 69 9.02 5.39 -3.74
C HIS A 69 8.63 3.93 -3.87
N THR A 70 7.67 3.51 -3.05
CA THR A 70 7.15 2.15 -3.07
C THR A 70 5.69 2.17 -3.50
N ILE A 71 5.35 1.28 -4.43
CA ILE A 71 3.99 1.01 -4.85
C ILE A 71 3.66 -0.43 -4.47
N TRP A 72 2.57 -0.63 -3.75
CA TRP A 72 1.97 -1.95 -3.53
C TRP A 72 0.76 -2.11 -4.43
N LEU A 73 0.71 -3.22 -5.16
CA LEU A 73 -0.48 -3.73 -5.80
C LEU A 73 -0.90 -4.99 -5.05
N ALA A 74 -2.01 -4.91 -4.33
CA ALA A 74 -2.50 -5.92 -3.42
C ALA A 74 -3.80 -6.51 -3.97
N ILE A 75 -3.77 -7.77 -4.39
CA ILE A 75 -4.89 -8.46 -5.05
C ILE A 75 -5.65 -9.28 -4.00
N LYS A 76 -6.99 -9.20 -4.01
CA LYS A 76 -7.88 -10.04 -3.20
C LYS A 76 -7.97 -11.46 -3.72
#